data_AF-A0A7Y5VZD1-F1
#
_entry.id   AF-A0A7Y5VZD1-F1
#
_cell.length_a   1.000
_cell.length_b   1.000
_cell.length_c   1.000
_cell.angle_alpha   90.00
_cell.angle_beta   90.00
_cell.angle_gamma   90.00
#
_symmetry.space_group_name_H-M   'P 1'
#
loop_
_entity.id
_entity.type
_entity.pdbx_description
1 polymer ?
#
loop_
_entity_poly.entity_id
_entity_poly.type
_entity_poly.pdbx_seq_one_letter_code
_entity_poly.pdbx_strand_id
1 'polypeptide(L)'
;MSDKICVVCKQDVSNKPRRKDQAGKYICEDCAKKVAATKAATPAPRPAANAPASEGLSDDFWNSKMQPTGGAAACPGCGTMMPGGAKLCTRCGYDLATGKPHRTHFSVEKDKKSRSS
;
A
#
# COMPACT_ATOMS: atom_id res chain seq x y z
N MET A 1 -21.12 -1.89 27.36
CA MET A 1 -19.71 -1.91 27.79
C MET A 1 -18.91 -1.28 26.65
N SER A 2 -18.11 -0.25 26.89
CA SER A 2 -17.47 0.49 25.79
C SER A 2 -16.13 -0.16 25.42
N ASP A 3 -16.13 -0.92 24.32
CA ASP A 3 -14.95 -1.60 23.79
C ASP A 3 -13.88 -0.59 23.36
N LYS A 4 -12.86 -0.43 24.21
CA LYS A 4 -11.71 0.44 23.93
C LYS A 4 -10.68 -0.39 23.18
N ILE A 5 -10.78 -0.41 21.86
CA ILE A 5 -9.92 -1.22 20.98
C ILE A 5 -8.79 -0.36 20.40
N CYS A 6 -7.56 -0.86 20.45
CA CYS A 6 -6.41 -0.22 19.82
C CYS A 6 -6.53 -0.26 18.29
N VAL A 7 -6.37 0.87 17.60
CA VAL A 7 -6.48 0.89 16.12
C VAL A 7 -5.27 0.31 15.37
N VAL A 8 -4.15 0.11 16.07
CA VAL A 8 -2.92 -0.44 15.49
C VAL A 8 -2.86 -1.97 15.65
N CYS A 9 -3.03 -2.48 16.87
CA CYS A 9 -2.98 -3.92 17.16
C CYS A 9 -4.35 -4.60 17.27
N LYS A 10 -5.47 -3.86 17.22
CA LYS A 10 -6.85 -4.37 17.30
C LYS A 10 -7.18 -5.17 18.58
N GLN A 11 -6.36 -5.05 19.62
CA GLN A 11 -6.59 -5.67 20.92
C GLN A 11 -7.39 -4.75 21.84
N ASP A 12 -8.12 -5.35 22.79
CA ASP A 12 -8.77 -4.62 23.87
C ASP A 12 -7.73 -3.97 24.80
N VAL A 13 -7.88 -2.65 24.95
CA VAL A 13 -7.07 -1.79 25.81
C VAL A 13 -7.91 -1.19 26.94
N SER A 14 -8.94 -1.92 27.41
CA SER A 14 -9.78 -1.47 28.51
C SER A 14 -9.02 -1.43 29.84
N ASN A 15 -8.10 -2.37 30.06
CA ASN A 15 -7.25 -2.51 31.26
C ASN A 15 -5.76 -2.14 31.06
N LYS A 16 -5.38 -1.55 29.92
CA LYS A 16 -3.98 -1.21 29.58
C LYS A 16 -3.81 0.30 29.40
N PRO A 17 -2.59 0.85 29.54
CA PRO A 17 -2.35 2.26 29.28
C PRO A 17 -2.60 2.58 27.79
N ARG A 18 -3.58 3.45 27.54
CA ARG A 18 -4.02 3.86 26.20
C ARG A 18 -3.93 5.37 26.05
N ARG A 19 -3.49 5.82 24.88
CA ARG A 19 -3.53 7.22 24.45
C ARG A 19 -4.67 7.40 23.46
N LYS A 20 -5.44 8.47 23.60
CA LYS A 20 -6.43 8.89 22.61
C LYS A 20 -5.74 9.83 21.62
N ASP A 21 -5.86 9.53 20.33
CA ASP A 21 -5.31 10.37 19.27
C ASP A 21 -6.25 11.57 18.99
N GLN A 22 -5.80 12.55 18.21
CA GLN A 22 -6.61 13.74 17.85
C GLN A 22 -7.90 13.36 17.12
N ALA A 23 -7.88 12.26 16.37
CA ALA A 23 -9.05 11.69 15.69
C ALA A 23 -9.98 10.86 16.61
N GLY A 24 -9.77 10.89 17.93
CA GLY A 24 -10.60 10.20 18.92
C GLY A 24 -10.41 8.68 18.99
N LYS A 25 -9.43 8.13 18.26
CA LYS A 25 -9.07 6.70 18.23
C LYS A 25 -8.20 6.32 19.43
N TYR A 26 -8.34 5.09 19.93
CA TYR A 26 -7.51 4.56 21.01
C TYR A 26 -6.27 3.84 20.46
N ILE A 27 -5.11 4.09 21.07
CA ILE A 27 -3.83 3.47 20.74
C ILE A 27 -3.17 3.02 22.06
N CYS A 28 -2.68 1.78 22.15
CA CYS A 28 -1.88 1.35 23.33
C CYS A 28 -0.51 2.04 23.35
N GLU A 29 0.10 2.19 24.53
CA GLU A 29 1.44 2.79 24.64
C GLU A 29 2.52 2.09 23.79
N ASP A 30 2.47 0.76 23.66
CA ASP A 30 3.41 0.01 22.83
C ASP A 30 3.32 0.42 21.35
N CYS A 31 2.09 0.53 20.83
CA CYS A 31 1.86 0.99 19.47
C CYS A 31 2.17 2.49 19.31
N ALA A 32 1.92 3.31 20.34
CA ALA A 32 2.27 4.73 20.31
C ALA A 32 3.79 4.94 20.20
N LYS A 33 4.59 4.17 20.96
CA LYS A 33 6.06 4.20 20.89
C LYS A 33 6.57 3.74 19.53
N LYS A 34 5.99 2.68 18.95
CA LYS A 34 6.34 2.20 17.60
C LYS A 34 6.07 3.23 16.51
N VAL A 35 4.92 3.91 16.58
CA VAL A 35 4.56 4.97 15.62
C VAL A 35 5.42 6.22 15.82
N ALA A 36 5.80 6.55 17.06
CA ALA A 36 6.73 7.64 17.34
C ALA A 36 8.13 7.35 16.74
N ALA A 37 8.62 6.12 16.85
CA ALA A 37 9.89 5.71 16.25
C ALA A 37 9.88 5.80 14.72
N THR A 38 8.74 5.53 14.05
CA THR A 38 8.61 5.67 12.59
C THR A 38 8.45 7.12 12.14
N LYS A 39 7.92 8.02 12.98
CA LYS A 39 7.82 9.46 12.66
C LYS A 39 9.12 10.25 12.85
N ALA A 40 10.11 9.69 13.55
CA ALA A 40 11.45 10.26 13.69
C ALA A 40 12.33 10.06 12.44
N ALA A 41 11.94 9.16 11.53
CA ALA A 41 12.54 9.05 10.20
C ALA A 41 11.68 9.86 9.22
N THR A 42 11.90 11.18 9.19
CA THR A 42 11.50 11.96 8.03
C THR A 42 12.32 11.44 6.84
N PRO A 43 11.74 10.79 5.81
CA PRO A 43 12.45 10.74 4.54
C PRO A 43 12.56 12.20 4.09
N ALA A 44 13.79 12.68 4.02
CA ALA A 44 14.10 13.99 3.49
C ALA A 44 13.30 14.23 2.19
N PRO A 45 12.78 15.44 1.96
CA PRO A 45 12.23 15.78 0.66
C PRO A 45 13.30 15.45 -0.39
N ARG A 46 12.90 14.63 -1.37
CA ARG A 46 13.72 14.24 -2.51
C ARG A 46 14.42 15.49 -3.06
N PRO A 47 15.75 15.52 -3.19
CA PRO A 47 16.41 16.67 -3.79
C PRO A 47 15.91 16.79 -5.23
N ALA A 48 15.30 17.94 -5.55
CA ALA A 48 15.21 18.40 -6.91
C ALA A 48 16.66 18.66 -7.38
N ALA A 49 17.24 17.70 -8.09
CA ALA A 49 18.53 17.87 -8.74
C ALA A 49 18.33 17.69 -10.24
N ASN A 50 18.29 18.82 -10.92
CA ASN A 50 18.49 18.92 -12.36
C ASN A 50 19.94 18.55 -12.69
N ALA A 51 20.08 17.87 -13.84
CA ALA A 51 21.28 17.62 -14.65
C ALA A 51 22.30 16.58 -14.17
N PRO A 52 22.48 15.49 -14.94
CA PRO A 52 23.76 14.81 -15.06
C PRO A 52 24.47 15.26 -16.35
N ALA A 53 25.68 15.82 -16.18
CA ALA A 53 26.65 15.90 -17.26
C ALA A 53 27.40 14.57 -17.37
N SER A 54 27.50 14.10 -18.61
CA SER A 54 28.19 12.93 -19.15
C SER A 54 29.51 12.56 -18.47
N GLU A 55 29.84 11.26 -18.40
CA GLU A 55 30.93 10.61 -19.18
C GLU A 55 30.75 9.07 -19.17
N GLY A 56 30.80 8.44 -20.35
CA GLY A 56 31.12 7.00 -20.46
C GLY A 56 30.00 6.02 -20.83
N LEU A 57 29.56 6.05 -22.10
CA LEU A 57 29.28 4.88 -22.94
C LEU A 57 28.55 3.67 -22.28
N SER A 58 27.25 3.78 -21.98
CA SER A 58 26.20 2.74 -22.21
C SER A 58 24.84 3.05 -21.54
N ASP A 59 24.35 4.30 -21.62
CA ASP A 59 23.01 4.66 -21.10
C ASP A 59 21.94 4.83 -22.20
N ASP A 60 22.36 5.09 -23.45
CA ASP A 60 21.45 5.29 -24.59
C ASP A 60 20.78 4.01 -25.11
N PHE A 61 21.37 2.84 -24.91
CA PHE A 61 20.77 1.58 -25.37
C PHE A 61 19.61 1.12 -24.46
N TRP A 62 19.67 1.48 -23.17
CA TRP A 62 18.66 1.13 -22.18
C TRP A 62 17.49 2.13 -22.16
N ASN A 63 17.80 3.43 -22.24
CA ASN A 63 16.80 4.49 -22.20
C ASN A 63 15.92 4.55 -23.47
N SER A 64 16.46 4.17 -24.64
CA SER A 64 15.75 4.30 -25.94
C SER A 64 14.62 3.28 -26.15
N LYS A 65 14.57 2.17 -25.38
CA LYS A 65 13.44 1.22 -25.38
C LYS A 65 12.43 1.42 -24.25
N MET A 66 12.66 2.37 -23.35
CA MET A 66 11.78 2.64 -22.21
C MET A 66 10.97 3.91 -22.38
N GLN A 67 10.52 4.23 -23.60
CA GLN A 67 9.43 5.19 -23.72
C GLN A 67 8.18 4.56 -23.12
N PRO A 68 7.59 5.10 -22.03
CA PRO A 68 6.27 4.70 -21.58
C PRO A 68 5.25 5.28 -22.56
N THR A 69 5.15 4.70 -23.77
CA THR A 69 4.10 5.00 -24.73
C THR A 69 2.80 4.40 -24.23
N GLY A 70 2.21 5.09 -23.26
CA GLY A 70 1.00 4.66 -22.62
C GLY A 70 0.41 5.83 -21.85
N GLY A 71 -0.43 6.62 -22.53
CA GLY A 71 -1.25 7.61 -21.86
C GLY A 71 -2.04 6.97 -20.71
N ALA A 72 -1.99 7.60 -19.54
CA ALA A 72 -2.73 7.12 -18.40
C ALA A 72 -4.24 7.13 -18.71
N ALA A 73 -4.91 5.98 -18.56
CA ALA A 73 -6.32 5.83 -18.86
C ALA A 73 -7.11 5.48 -17.59
N ALA A 74 -8.34 5.98 -17.46
CA ALA A 74 -9.21 5.64 -16.34
C ALA A 74 -9.78 4.22 -16.50
N CYS A 75 -9.78 3.44 -15.42
CA CYS A 75 -10.38 2.12 -15.40
C CYS A 75 -11.91 2.22 -15.49
N PRO A 76 -12.58 1.56 -16.45
CA PRO A 76 -14.04 1.62 -16.58
C PRO A 76 -14.77 0.93 -15.42
N GLY A 77 -14.12 -0.01 -14.71
CA GLY A 77 -14.73 -0.69 -13.57
C GLY A 77 -14.76 0.10 -12.26
N CYS A 78 -13.84 1.06 -12.06
CA CYS A 78 -13.70 1.75 -10.76
C CYS A 78 -13.23 3.22 -10.85
N GLY A 79 -12.96 3.73 -12.05
CA GLY A 79 -12.50 5.10 -12.29
C GLY A 79 -11.05 5.38 -11.91
N THR A 80 -10.28 4.41 -11.41
CA THR A 80 -8.87 4.63 -11.04
C THR A 80 -8.02 4.87 -12.28
N MET A 81 -7.15 5.89 -12.27
CA MET A 81 -6.13 6.08 -13.29
C MET A 81 -5.15 4.91 -13.32
N MET A 82 -4.95 4.34 -14.50
CA MET A 82 -4.00 3.28 -14.76
C MET A 82 -2.86 3.80 -15.63
N PRO A 83 -1.61 3.37 -15.39
CA PRO A 83 -0.51 3.68 -16.29
C PRO A 83 -0.84 3.09 -17.67
N GLY A 84 -0.57 3.83 -18.74
CA GLY A 84 -0.91 3.33 -20.06
C GLY A 84 -0.07 2.11 -20.42
N GLY A 85 -0.73 1.15 -21.08
CA GLY A 85 -0.20 -0.19 -21.30
C GLY A 85 -0.60 -1.20 -20.22
N ALA A 86 -1.22 -0.78 -19.11
CA ALA A 86 -1.78 -1.71 -18.14
C ALA A 86 -2.98 -2.47 -18.75
N LYS A 87 -2.94 -3.81 -18.69
CA LYS A 87 -4.06 -4.69 -19.10
C LYS A 87 -5.03 -4.96 -17.96
N LEU A 88 -4.55 -4.90 -16.72
CA LEU A 88 -5.31 -5.26 -15.51
C LEU A 88 -5.31 -4.10 -14.52
N CYS A 89 -6.49 -3.78 -13.99
CA CYS A 89 -6.63 -2.82 -12.91
C CYS A 89 -6.23 -3.45 -11.59
N THR A 90 -5.12 -2.99 -11.01
CA THR A 90 -4.63 -3.44 -9.70
C THR A 90 -5.52 -3.04 -8.52
N ARG A 91 -6.45 -2.10 -8.74
CA ARG A 91 -7.39 -1.64 -7.70
C ARG A 91 -8.65 -2.48 -7.59
N CYS A 92 -9.20 -2.93 -8.71
CA CYS A 92 -10.49 -3.64 -8.72
C CYS A 92 -10.48 -4.99 -9.45
N GLY A 93 -9.36 -5.39 -10.06
CA GLY A 93 -9.26 -6.63 -10.84
C GLY A 93 -9.95 -6.58 -12.20
N TYR A 94 -10.34 -5.39 -12.69
CA TYR A 94 -10.94 -5.23 -14.00
C TYR A 94 -9.89 -5.42 -15.10
N ASP A 95 -10.17 -6.31 -16.04
CA ASP A 95 -9.29 -6.60 -17.17
C ASP A 95 -9.77 -5.87 -18.42
N LEU A 96 -8.89 -5.05 -18.98
CA LEU A 96 -9.14 -4.26 -20.18
C LEU A 96 -8.98 -5.10 -21.44
N ALA A 97 -8.25 -6.22 -21.37
CA ALA A 97 -8.10 -7.13 -22.50
C ALA A 97 -9.38 -7.96 -22.70
N THR A 98 -10.01 -8.39 -21.61
CA THR A 98 -11.23 -9.24 -21.65
C THR A 98 -12.53 -8.47 -21.38
N GLY A 99 -12.44 -7.22 -20.89
CA GLY A 99 -13.60 -6.37 -20.56
C GLY A 99 -14.39 -6.83 -19.33
N LYS A 100 -13.83 -7.73 -18.51
CA LYS A 100 -14.53 -8.38 -17.40
C LYS A 100 -13.77 -8.19 -16.08
N PRO A 101 -14.49 -8.07 -14.94
CA PRO A 101 -13.85 -8.10 -13.64
C PRO A 101 -13.45 -9.53 -13.27
N HIS A 102 -12.16 -9.77 -13.05
CA HIS A 102 -11.70 -11.04 -12.48
C HIS A 102 -11.92 -11.03 -10.97
N ARG A 103 -12.88 -11.82 -10.50
CA ARG A 103 -13.04 -12.16 -9.08
C ARG A 103 -12.44 -13.54 -8.83
N THR A 104 -11.30 -13.58 -8.16
CA THR A 104 -10.73 -14.85 -7.66
C THR A 104 -11.35 -15.15 -6.30
N HIS A 105 -12.18 -16.18 -6.22
CA HIS A 105 -12.74 -16.67 -4.97
C HIS A 105 -11.70 -17.58 -4.31
N PHE A 106 -11.00 -17.09 -3.29
CA PHE A 106 -10.09 -17.91 -2.50
C PHE A 106 -10.88 -18.59 -1.39
N SER A 107 -11.18 -19.87 -1.57
CA SER A 107 -11.67 -20.71 -0.48
C SER A 107 -10.51 -21.02 0.44
N VAL A 108 -10.45 -20.34 1.58
CA VAL A 108 -9.56 -20.73 2.68
C VAL A 108 -10.20 -21.96 3.33
N GLU A 109 -9.72 -23.14 2.95
CA GLU A 109 -10.02 -24.38 3.65
C GLU A 109 -9.48 -24.22 5.08
N LYS A 110 -10.39 -23.99 6.03
CA LYS A 110 -10.07 -23.76 7.43
C LYS A 110 -9.58 -25.06 8.02
N ASP A 111 -8.27 -25.31 7.90
CA ASP A 111 -7.61 -26.47 8.48
C ASP A 111 -7.87 -26.50 9.99
N LYS A 112 -8.73 -27.44 10.38
CA LYS A 112 -9.29 -27.62 11.72
C LYS A 112 -8.45 -28.64 12.51
N LYS A 113 -7.13 -28.66 12.32
CA LYS A 113 -6.27 -29.69 12.90
C LYS A 113 -5.40 -29.16 14.05
N SER A 114 -5.68 -29.72 15.23
CA SER A 114 -4.73 -30.04 16.30
C SER A 114 -3.86 -28.92 16.90
N ARG A 115 -4.37 -28.29 17.96
CA ARG A 115 -3.54 -27.86 19.10
C ARG A 115 -4.25 -28.23 20.40
N SER A 116 -4.36 -29.54 20.62
CA SER A 116 -4.48 -30.12 21.95
C SER A 116 -3.12 -30.74 22.26
N SER A 117 -2.31 -30.06 23.06
CA SER A 117 -1.20 -30.59 23.86
C SER A 117 -0.86 -29.55 24.91
#